data_AF-A0A660CB41-F1
#
_entry.id   AF-A0A660CB41-F1
#
_cell.length_a   1.000
_cell.length_b   1.000
_cell.length_c   1.000
_cell.angle_alpha   90.00
_cell.angle_beta   90.00
_cell.angle_gamma   90.00
#
_symmetry.space_group_name_H-M   'P 1'
#
loop_
_entity.id
_entity.type
_entity.pdbx_description
1 polymer ?
#
loop_
_entity_poly.entity_id
_entity_poly.type
_entity_poly.pdbx_seq_one_letter_code
_entity_poly.pdbx_strand_id
1 'polypeptide(L)'
;MSGYVLAGTGGGKSVLLNVLAVALRMLGVYIIYADGQNGSSSPMLKRAADEFYTSSPDDVATLWARMSAFLDERSRELSEDTELARQLDGQYHYDPHRPPLMVIIDECHRIATMRFPGPIDENGKEGRASTRSTATRSVLGQRVS
;
A
#
# COMPACT_ATOMS: atom_id res chain seq x y z
N MET A 1 6.87 3.27 7.10
CA MET A 1 7.66 4.01 6.08
C MET A 1 6.81 4.12 4.83
N SER A 2 6.59 5.32 4.29
CA SER A 2 5.90 5.51 3.00
C SER A 2 6.76 6.37 2.10
N GLY A 3 6.60 6.21 0.79
CA GLY A 3 7.35 6.96 -0.22
C GLY A 3 6.46 7.30 -1.40
N TYR A 4 6.77 8.40 -2.08
CA TYR A 4 6.12 8.79 -3.32
C TYR A 4 7.16 9.02 -4.41
N VAL A 5 6.84 8.62 -5.63
CA VAL A 5 7.67 8.87 -6.81
C VAL A 5 6.87 9.79 -7.72
N LEU A 6 7.42 10.99 -7.99
CA LEU A 6 6.86 11.95 -8.93
C LEU A 6 7.82 12.08 -10.11
N ALA A 7 7.32 11.79 -11.30
CA ALA A 7 8.04 11.98 -12.55
C ALA A 7 7.06 12.39 -13.64
N GLY A 8 7.48 13.27 -14.54
CA GLY A 8 6.71 13.58 -15.75
C GLY A 8 6.68 12.40 -16.72
N THR A 9 5.84 12.49 -17.75
CA THR A 9 5.79 11.51 -18.84
C THR A 9 7.19 11.30 -19.43
N GLY A 10 7.63 10.04 -19.54
CA GLY A 10 8.98 9.70 -20.01
C GLY A 10 10.10 9.88 -18.98
N GLY A 11 9.80 10.34 -17.76
CA GLY A 11 10.78 10.57 -16.69
C GLY A 11 11.32 9.30 -16.00
N GLY A 12 11.15 8.13 -16.59
CA GLY A 12 11.74 6.88 -16.08
C GLY A 12 11.03 6.21 -14.91
N LYS A 13 9.83 6.64 -14.51
CA LYS A 13 9.02 6.00 -13.45
C LYS A 13 8.88 4.49 -13.66
N SER A 14 8.51 4.06 -14.87
CA SER A 14 8.36 2.63 -15.20
C SER A 14 9.67 1.85 -15.05
N VAL A 15 10.80 2.45 -15.43
CA VAL A 15 12.12 1.80 -15.29
C VAL A 15 12.46 1.61 -13.81
N LEU A 16 12.25 2.65 -12.99
CA LEU A 16 12.43 2.56 -11.55
C LEU A 16 11.55 1.47 -10.93
N LEU A 17 10.25 1.45 -11.27
CA LEU A 17 9.30 0.46 -10.77
C LEU A 17 9.69 -0.97 -11.18
N ASN A 18 10.22 -1.17 -12.39
CA ASN A 18 10.71 -2.47 -12.84
C ASN A 18 11.96 -2.94 -12.07
N VAL A 19 12.91 -2.04 -11.80
CA VAL A 19 14.10 -2.36 -10.98
C VAL A 19 13.68 -2.70 -9.54
N LEU A 20 12.75 -1.91 -8.99
CA LEU A 20 12.18 -2.16 -7.68
C LEU A 20 11.51 -3.54 -7.62
N ALA A 21 10.73 -3.91 -8.64
CA ALA A 21 10.06 -5.21 -8.72
C ALA A 21 11.05 -6.38 -8.61
N VAL A 22 12.18 -6.30 -9.32
CA VAL A 22 13.23 -7.33 -9.26
C VAL A 22 13.84 -7.41 -7.86
N ALA A 23 14.20 -6.27 -7.27
CA ALA A 23 14.79 -6.23 -5.94
C ALA A 23 13.84 -6.78 -4.86
N LEU A 24 12.57 -6.38 -4.90
CA LEU A 24 11.54 -6.86 -3.96
C LEU A 24 11.34 -8.37 -4.09
N ARG A 25 11.35 -8.90 -5.33
CA ARG A 25 11.22 -10.33 -5.55
C ARG A 25 12.41 -11.12 -5.02
N MET A 26 13.63 -10.61 -5.18
CA MET A 26 14.84 -11.21 -4.60
C MET A 26 14.81 -11.25 -3.07
N LEU A 27 14.12 -10.29 -2.44
CA LEU A 27 13.94 -10.22 -0.99
C LEU A 27 12.75 -11.07 -0.48
N GLY A 28 12.00 -11.75 -1.34
CA GLY A 28 10.84 -12.54 -0.94
C GLY A 28 9.68 -11.68 -0.41
N VAL A 29 9.58 -10.42 -0.87
CA VAL A 29 8.48 -9.51 -0.52
C VAL A 29 7.20 -9.98 -1.22
N TYR A 30 6.07 -9.90 -0.52
CA TYR A 30 4.74 -10.04 -1.09
C TYR A 30 4.33 -8.72 -1.75
N ILE A 31 4.05 -8.72 -3.05
CA ILE A 31 3.86 -7.52 -3.85
C ILE A 31 2.40 -7.42 -4.30
N ILE A 32 1.71 -6.38 -3.85
CA ILE A 32 0.42 -5.96 -4.39
C ILE A 32 0.67 -4.80 -5.35
N TYR A 33 0.23 -4.93 -6.60
CA TYR A 33 0.38 -3.89 -7.62
C TYR A 33 -0.97 -3.43 -8.14
N ALA A 34 -1.22 -2.12 -8.10
CA ALA A 34 -2.38 -1.51 -8.71
C ALA A 34 -1.94 -0.49 -9.77
N ASP A 35 -2.54 -0.56 -10.96
CA ASP A 35 -2.25 0.39 -12.05
C ASP A 35 -3.51 1.02 -12.63
N GLY A 36 -3.55 2.35 -12.63
CA GLY A 36 -4.61 3.15 -13.24
C GLY A 36 -4.70 3.06 -14.77
N GLN A 37 -3.75 2.38 -15.43
CA GLN A 37 -3.74 2.13 -16.88
C GLN A 37 -3.74 0.63 -17.23
N ASN A 38 -4.23 -0.24 -16.33
CA ASN A 38 -4.41 -1.68 -16.54
C ASN A 38 -3.12 -2.48 -16.82
N GLY A 39 -1.97 -1.98 -16.38
CA GLY A 39 -0.65 -2.62 -16.48
C GLY A 39 0.15 -2.20 -17.72
N SER A 40 -0.29 -1.17 -18.45
CA SER A 40 0.41 -0.71 -19.66
C SER A 40 1.74 -0.04 -19.34
N SER A 41 1.94 0.45 -18.12
CA SER A 41 3.13 1.24 -17.76
C SER A 41 4.34 0.37 -17.41
N SER A 42 4.14 -0.78 -16.74
CA SER A 42 5.23 -1.58 -16.14
C SER A 42 4.95 -3.10 -16.22
N PRO A 43 5.19 -3.75 -17.38
CA PRO A 43 4.91 -5.17 -17.57
C PRO A 43 5.71 -6.11 -16.66
N MET A 44 6.94 -5.73 -16.27
CA MET A 44 7.75 -6.57 -15.38
C MET A 44 7.23 -6.52 -13.95
N LEU A 45 6.86 -5.34 -13.45
CA LEU A 45 6.22 -5.22 -12.14
C LEU A 45 4.91 -6.01 -12.09
N LYS A 46 4.09 -5.95 -13.13
CA LYS A 46 2.87 -6.78 -13.23
C LYS A 46 3.15 -8.29 -13.14
N ARG A 47 4.23 -8.76 -13.77
CA ARG A 47 4.62 -10.18 -13.70
C ARG A 47 5.22 -10.60 -12.36
N ALA A 48 5.84 -9.66 -11.66
CA ALA A 48 6.45 -9.89 -10.35
C ALA A 48 5.44 -9.80 -9.20
N ALA A 49 4.30 -9.14 -9.41
CA ALA A 49 3.27 -8.96 -8.41
C ALA A 49 2.56 -10.29 -8.08
N ASP A 50 2.33 -10.50 -6.78
CA ASP A 50 1.53 -11.63 -6.28
C ASP A 50 0.02 -11.35 -6.45
N GLU A 51 -0.39 -10.07 -6.35
CA GLU A 51 -1.75 -9.60 -6.64
C GLU A 51 -1.71 -8.38 -7.59
N PHE A 52 -2.65 -8.33 -8.54
CA PHE A 52 -2.76 -7.22 -9.51
C PHE A 52 -4.18 -6.66 -9.56
N TYR A 53 -4.28 -5.34 -9.48
CA TYR A 53 -5.54 -4.59 -9.51
C TYR A 53 -5.53 -3.49 -10.57
N THR A 54 -6.69 -3.24 -11.16
CA THR A 54 -6.89 -2.13 -12.10
C THR A 54 -7.58 -0.94 -11.44
N SER A 55 -7.84 0.12 -12.21
CA SER A 55 -8.75 1.20 -11.79
C SER A 55 -10.23 0.85 -11.97
N SER A 56 -10.62 -0.43 -12.04
CA SER A 56 -12.04 -0.77 -11.99
C SER A 56 -12.58 -0.53 -10.57
N PRO A 57 -13.85 -0.09 -10.39
CA PRO A 57 -14.40 0.14 -9.05
C PRO A 57 -14.33 -1.08 -8.13
N ASP A 58 -14.58 -2.28 -8.68
CA ASP A 58 -14.53 -3.54 -7.93
C ASP A 58 -13.11 -3.90 -7.51
N ASP A 59 -12.12 -3.69 -8.39
CA ASP A 59 -10.71 -3.92 -8.06
C ASP A 59 -10.22 -2.95 -7.00
N VAL A 60 -10.63 -1.68 -7.07
CA VAL A 60 -10.25 -0.68 -6.06
C VAL A 60 -10.88 -1.00 -4.71
N ALA A 61 -12.17 -1.40 -4.67
CA ALA A 61 -12.80 -1.84 -3.44
C ALA A 61 -12.10 -3.07 -2.84
N THR A 62 -11.74 -4.04 -3.69
CA THR A 62 -11.02 -5.25 -3.29
C THR A 62 -9.62 -4.91 -2.77
N LEU A 63 -8.86 -4.07 -3.48
CA LEU A 63 -7.54 -3.60 -3.07
C LEU A 63 -7.60 -3.00 -1.66
N TRP A 64 -8.57 -2.12 -1.40
CA TRP A 64 -8.71 -1.50 -0.07
C TRP A 64 -9.07 -2.52 1.00
N ALA A 65 -10.00 -3.43 0.74
CA ALA A 65 -10.37 -4.48 1.69
C ALA A 65 -9.17 -5.38 2.02
N ARG A 66 -8.35 -5.73 1.03
CA ARG A 66 -7.11 -6.51 1.21
C ARG A 66 -6.11 -5.77 2.07
N MET A 67 -5.85 -4.49 1.77
CA MET A 67 -4.93 -3.67 2.55
C MET A 67 -5.37 -3.57 4.02
N SER A 68 -6.65 -3.32 4.28
CA SER A 68 -7.19 -3.27 5.64
C SER A 68 -7.04 -4.61 6.37
N ALA A 69 -7.41 -5.72 5.73
CA ALA A 69 -7.27 -7.05 6.32
C ALA A 69 -5.81 -7.39 6.66
N PHE A 70 -4.85 -7.02 5.80
CA PHE A 70 -3.43 -7.19 6.10
C PHE A 70 -2.98 -6.37 7.29
N LEU A 71 -3.42 -5.11 7.41
CA LEU A 71 -3.07 -4.25 8.54
C LEU A 71 -3.68 -4.76 9.84
N ASP A 72 -4.93 -5.20 9.80
CA ASP A 72 -5.65 -5.75 10.95
C ASP A 72 -4.99 -7.03 11.46
N GLU A 73 -4.64 -7.96 10.56
CA GLU A 73 -3.94 -9.20 10.92
C GLU A 73 -2.57 -8.90 11.54
N ARG A 74 -1.79 -7.99 10.95
CA ARG A 74 -0.48 -7.60 11.51
C ARG A 74 -0.60 -6.92 12.88
N SER A 75 -1.63 -6.08 13.05
CA SER A 75 -1.91 -5.43 14.33
C SER A 75 -2.29 -6.44 15.40
N ARG A 76 -3.09 -7.46 15.04
CA ARG A 76 -3.45 -8.56 15.94
C ARG A 76 -2.22 -9.39 16.33
N GLU A 77 -1.41 -9.82 15.36
CA GLU A 77 -0.16 -10.55 15.62
C GLU A 77 0.77 -9.80 16.58
N LEU A 78 0.95 -8.48 16.37
CA LEU A 78 1.74 -7.61 17.24
C LEU A 78 1.15 -7.47 18.65
N SER A 79 -0.18 -7.46 18.77
CA SER A 79 -0.86 -7.33 20.06
C SER A 79 -0.79 -8.62 20.88
N GLU A 80 -0.79 -9.78 20.21
CA GLU A 80 -0.69 -11.10 20.85
C GLU A 80 0.77 -11.42 21.25
N ASP A 81 1.75 -10.97 20.46
CA ASP A 81 3.18 -11.20 20.70
C ASP A 81 3.86 -9.98 21.34
N THR A 82 3.58 -9.76 22.64
CA THR A 82 4.08 -8.60 23.40
C THR A 82 5.60 -8.51 23.49
N GLU A 83 6.33 -9.63 23.42
CA GLU A 83 7.80 -9.61 23.39
C GLU A 83 8.30 -9.18 22.01
N LEU A 84 7.69 -9.67 20.92
CA LEU A 84 7.99 -9.18 19.58
C LEU A 84 7.66 -7.68 19.42
N ALA A 85 6.51 -7.23 19.93
CA ALA A 85 6.13 -5.82 19.92
C ALA A 85 7.18 -4.93 20.62
N ARG A 86 7.72 -5.41 21.74
CA ARG A 86 8.77 -4.72 22.50
C ARG A 86 10.12 -4.77 21.80
N GLN A 87 10.45 -5.87 21.13
CA GLN A 87 11.69 -6.02 20.35
C GLN A 87 11.70 -5.19 19.06
N LEU A 88 10.53 -5.00 18.46
CA LEU A 88 10.40 -4.21 17.24
C LEU A 88 10.51 -2.71 17.53
N ASP A 89 10.09 -2.22 18.70
CA ASP A 89 10.12 -0.79 19.07
C ASP A 89 9.55 0.13 17.95
N GLY A 90 8.49 -0.35 17.27
CA GLY A 90 7.88 0.34 16.13
C GLY A 90 8.66 0.26 14.80
N GLN A 91 9.76 -0.49 14.74
CA GLN A 91 10.53 -0.79 13.52
C GLN A 91 10.07 -2.10 12.89
N TYR A 92 10.26 -2.22 11.58
CA TYR A 92 10.06 -3.47 10.86
C TYR A 92 11.34 -4.30 10.91
N HIS A 93 11.28 -5.51 11.45
CA HIS A 93 12.30 -6.53 11.25
C HIS A 93 11.86 -7.51 10.15
N TYR A 94 12.78 -7.78 9.23
CA TYR A 94 12.55 -8.76 8.17
C TYR A 94 12.44 -10.17 8.78
N ASP A 95 11.35 -10.85 8.46
CA ASP A 95 11.11 -12.25 8.82
C ASP A 95 10.65 -13.01 7.57
N PRO A 96 11.41 -14.01 7.08
CA PRO A 96 11.02 -14.83 5.95
C PRO A 96 9.68 -15.58 6.13
N HIS A 97 9.31 -15.92 7.37
CA HIS A 97 8.03 -16.57 7.68
C HIS A 97 6.87 -15.56 7.71
N ARG A 98 7.19 -14.27 7.78
CA ARG A 98 6.26 -13.15 7.74
C ARG A 98 6.71 -12.17 6.66
N PRO A 99 6.59 -12.56 5.38
CA PRO A 99 7.16 -11.79 4.29
C PRO A 99 6.66 -10.35 4.34
N PRO A 100 7.54 -9.37 4.09
CA PRO A 100 7.15 -7.97 4.00
C PRO A 100 6.08 -7.79 2.93
N LEU A 101 5.11 -6.92 3.20
CA LEU A 101 4.12 -6.50 2.21
C LEU A 101 4.57 -5.19 1.58
N MET A 102 4.60 -5.13 0.25
CA MET A 102 4.77 -3.89 -0.50
C MET A 102 3.54 -3.66 -1.38
N VAL A 103 2.86 -2.54 -1.17
CA VAL A 103 1.76 -2.08 -2.03
C VAL A 103 2.29 -0.97 -2.94
N ILE A 104 2.23 -1.20 -4.25
CA ILE A 104 2.65 -0.22 -5.26
C ILE A 104 1.41 0.22 -6.02
N ILE A 105 1.14 1.53 -5.98
CA ILE A 105 0.03 2.15 -6.70
C ILE A 105 0.61 3.05 -7.79
N ASP A 106 0.58 2.59 -9.03
CA ASP A 106 0.96 3.39 -10.19
C ASP A 106 -0.23 4.16 -10.76
N GLU A 107 0.05 5.35 -11.29
CA GLU A 107 -0.95 6.33 -11.70
C GLU A 107 -2.01 6.56 -10.61
N CYS A 108 -1.54 6.73 -9.38
CA CYS A 108 -2.37 6.78 -8.17
C CYS A 108 -3.50 7.82 -8.25
N HIS A 109 -3.36 8.89 -9.04
CA HIS A 109 -4.42 9.87 -9.25
C HIS A 109 -5.68 9.29 -9.90
N ARG A 110 -5.59 8.16 -10.61
CA ARG A 110 -6.73 7.45 -11.21
C ARG A 110 -7.40 6.48 -10.25
N ILE A 111 -6.66 6.01 -9.26
CA ILE A 111 -7.13 5.07 -8.22
C ILE A 111 -7.68 5.85 -7.02
N ALA A 112 -7.01 6.93 -6.61
CA ALA A 112 -7.35 7.75 -5.45
C ALA A 112 -8.62 8.59 -5.64
N THR A 113 -9.08 8.82 -6.89
CA THR A 113 -10.38 9.42 -7.16
C THR A 113 -11.55 8.49 -6.83
N MET A 114 -11.29 7.20 -6.63
CA MET A 114 -12.28 6.22 -6.24
C MET A 114 -12.32 6.17 -4.71
N ARG A 115 -13.48 6.55 -4.17
CA ARG A 115 -13.72 6.82 -2.75
C ARG A 115 -13.22 5.67 -1.87
N PHE A 116 -12.41 5.98 -0.86
CA PHE A 116 -12.14 5.07 0.25
C PHE A 116 -13.48 4.82 0.98
N PRO A 117 -13.99 3.58 1.04
CA PRO A 117 -15.08 3.29 1.95
C PRO A 117 -14.56 3.60 3.36
N GLY A 118 -15.26 4.46 4.10
CA GLY A 118 -14.88 4.74 5.48
C GLY A 118 -14.80 3.45 6.29
N PRO A 119 -14.11 3.45 7.45
CA PRO A 119 -14.09 2.28 8.32
C PRO A 119 -15.52 1.76 8.51
N ILE A 120 -15.70 0.46 8.22
CA ILE A 120 -16.97 -0.22 8.37
C ILE A 120 -17.11 -0.52 9.86
N ASP A 121 -18.18 -0.04 10.48
CA ASP A 121 -18.43 -0.34 11.89
C ASP A 121 -18.82 -1.81 12.09
N GLU A 122 -18.85 -2.26 13.34
CA GLU A 122 -19.27 -3.61 13.76
C GLU A 122 -20.69 -4.00 13.31
N ASN A 123 -21.48 -3.03 12.82
CA ASN A 123 -22.84 -3.21 12.31
C ASN A 123 -22.91 -3.20 10.77
N GLY A 124 -21.77 -3.24 10.08
CA GLY A 124 -21.70 -3.26 8.62
C GLY A 124 -22.06 -1.93 7.97
N LYS A 125 -22.08 -0.82 8.72
CA LYS A 125 -22.35 0.51 8.16
C LYS A 125 -21.05 1.23 7.85
N GLU A 126 -20.95 1.77 6.65
CA GLU A 126 -19.84 2.66 6.28
C GLU A 126 -19.85 3.90 7.17
N GLY A 127 -18.81 4.07 7.97
CA GLY A 127 -18.53 5.32 8.66
C GLY A 127 -18.43 6.48 7.66
N ARG A 128 -18.96 7.65 8.03
CA ARG A 128 -19.04 8.83 7.15
C ARG A 128 -17.65 9.14 6.58
N ALA A 129 -17.46 8.92 5.28
CA ALA A 129 -16.19 9.15 4.61
C ALA A 129 -15.71 10.59 4.87
N SER A 130 -14.52 10.72 5.45
CA SER A 130 -13.83 12.01 5.56
C SER A 130 -13.48 12.49 4.16
N THR A 131 -14.32 13.35 3.59
CA THR A 131 -13.95 14.19 2.45
C THR A 131 -12.92 15.22 2.91
N ARG A 132 -11.69 14.76 3.17
CA ARG A 132 -10.52 15.61 3.16
C ARG A 132 -9.58 15.08 2.10
N SER A 133 -9.64 15.75 0.95
CA SER A 133 -8.52 15.88 0.03
C SER A 133 -7.23 16.00 0.85
N THR A 134 -6.47 14.92 0.93
CA THR A 134 -5.15 14.90 1.56
C THR A 134 -4.11 14.89 0.44
N ALA A 135 -4.27 15.83 -0.49
CA ALA A 135 -3.15 16.42 -1.18
C ALA A 135 -2.73 17.63 -0.34
N THR A 136 -1.51 17.61 0.20
CA THR A 136 -0.85 18.76 0.85
C THR A 136 -1.25 19.05 2.31
N ARG A 137 -0.80 18.22 3.28
CA ARG A 137 -0.38 18.67 4.64
C ARG A 137 0.12 17.50 5.51
N SER A 138 1.41 17.17 5.41
CA SER A 138 2.18 16.68 6.57
C SER A 138 3.68 16.95 6.37
N VAL A 139 4.02 18.21 6.16
CA VAL A 139 5.29 18.78 6.61
C VAL A 139 4.88 19.81 7.65
N LEU A 140 5.58 19.83 8.79
CA LEU A 140 5.32 20.60 10.02
C LEU A 140 4.24 20.03 10.97
N GLY A 141 4.70 19.52 12.12
CA GLY A 141 3.88 19.57 13.33
C GLY A 141 4.02 18.47 14.38
N GLN A 142 5.19 17.84 14.58
CA GLN A 142 5.51 17.27 15.90
C GLN A 142 6.54 18.17 16.57
N ARG A 143 6.07 19.00 17.51
CA ARG A 143 6.89 19.49 18.61
C ARG A 143 6.40 18.79 19.87
N VAL A 144 7.40 18.16 20.49
CA VAL A 144 7.46 17.59 21.83
C VAL A 144 6.92 18.58 22.87
N SER A 145 5.99 18.09 23.71
CA SER A 145 5.96 18.28 25.16
C SER A 145 4.83 17.43 25.75
#